data_AF-A0A6J7JNW1-F1
#
_entry.id   AF-A0A6J7JNW1-F1
#
_cell.length_a   1.000
_cell.length_b   1.000
_cell.length_c   1.000
_cell.angle_alpha   90.00
_cell.angle_beta   90.00
_cell.angle_gamma   90.00
#
_symmetry.space_group_name_H-M   'P 1'
#
loop_
_entity.id
_entity.type
_entity.pdbx_description
1 polymer ?
#
loop_
_entity_poly.entity_id
_entity_poly.type
_entity_poly.pdbx_seq_one_letter_code
_entity_poly.pdbx_strand_id
1 'polypeptide(L)'
;MSFSYFATRRVALTRKFTPVFLVAQAPLIKYVPAEIYGVHIKLLIKKPELIDILHKREKKIYVWTVNEPEDMEFCARNGVAGIITDNPARAKNVLGYS
;
A
#
# COMPACT_ATOMS: atom_id res chain seq x y z
N MET A 1 5.23 8.61 5.52
CA MET A 1 5.35 7.81 4.27
C MET A 1 6.24 8.58 3.30
N SER A 2 7.07 7.93 2.48
CA SER A 2 7.93 8.63 1.52
C SER A 2 8.32 7.76 0.32
N PHE A 3 8.53 8.38 -0.84
CA PHE A 3 9.21 7.75 -1.99
C PHE A 3 10.72 7.65 -1.82
N SER A 4 11.30 8.40 -0.87
CA SER A 4 12.75 8.41 -0.64
C SER A 4 13.15 7.21 0.21
N TYR A 5 14.03 6.37 -0.36
CA TYR A 5 14.69 5.28 0.36
C TYR A 5 15.41 5.79 1.62
N PHE A 6 16.20 6.86 1.49
CA PHE A 6 16.96 7.39 2.62
C PHE A 6 16.07 7.96 3.72
N ALA A 7 14.98 8.64 3.36
CA ALA A 7 14.02 9.14 4.34
C ALA A 7 13.34 7.99 5.10
N THR A 8 12.90 6.97 4.37
CA THR A 8 12.25 5.78 4.94
C THR A 8 13.20 5.01 5.85
N ARG A 9 14.44 4.76 5.38
CA ARG A 9 15.48 4.07 6.17
C ARG A 9 15.85 4.85 7.43
N ARG A 10 15.99 6.18 7.34
CA ARG A 10 16.26 7.02 8.50
C ARG A 10 15.19 6.86 9.57
N VAL A 11 13.91 6.89 9.19
CA VAL A 11 12.80 6.68 10.14
C VAL A 11 12.80 5.25 10.69
N ALA A 12 13.01 4.24 9.84
CA ALA A 12 13.10 2.84 10.27
C ALA A 12 14.16 2.63 11.36
N LEU A 13 15.33 3.27 11.21
CA LEU A 13 16.42 3.17 12.18
C LEU A 13 16.08 3.79 13.54
N THR A 14 15.16 4.76 13.61
CA THR A 14 14.72 5.33 14.90
C THR A 14 13.90 4.36 15.74
N ARG A 15 13.28 3.34 15.12
CA ARG A 15 12.36 2.37 15.75
C ARG A 15 11.18 2.98 16.52
N LYS A 16 10.91 4.28 16.36
CA LYS A 16 9.80 4.98 17.02
C LYS A 16 8.50 4.93 16.24
N PHE A 17 8.59 4.76 14.92
CA PHE A 17 7.45 4.80 14.01
C PHE A 17 7.56 3.69 12.97
N THR A 18 6.42 3.18 12.52
CA THR A 18 6.35 2.25 11.40
C THR A 18 6.52 3.01 10.07
N PRO A 19 7.60 2.77 9.31
CA PRO A 19 7.82 3.46 8.06
C PRO A 19 6.99 2.83 6.92
N VAL A 20 6.40 3.69 6.09
CA VAL A 20 5.74 3.29 4.84
C VAL A 20 6.59 3.77 3.66
N PHE A 21 7.06 2.83 2.85
CA PHE A 21 7.77 3.15 1.60
C PHE A 21 6.77 3.25 0.45
N LEU A 22 6.73 4.40 -0.22
CA LEU A 22 5.90 4.60 -1.40
C LEU A 22 6.65 4.09 -2.64
N VAL A 23 6.04 3.13 -3.32
CA VAL A 23 6.61 2.46 -4.48
C VAL A 23 6.30 3.28 -5.73
N ALA A 24 7.30 3.98 -6.25
CA ALA A 24 7.20 4.62 -7.56
C ALA A 24 7.30 3.59 -8.71
N GLN A 25 8.10 2.54 -8.52
CA GLN A 25 8.36 1.50 -9.53
C GLN A 25 8.53 0.13 -8.86
N ALA A 26 7.88 -0.90 -9.42
CA ALA A 26 7.85 -2.27 -8.85
C ALA A 26 9.23 -2.89 -8.51
N PRO A 27 10.31 -2.72 -9.31
CA PRO A 27 11.60 -3.36 -9.02
C PRO A 27 12.21 -2.95 -7.67
N LEU A 28 11.86 -1.76 -7.16
CA LEU A 28 12.39 -1.22 -5.91
C LEU A 28 11.83 -1.91 -4.67
N ILE A 29 10.69 -2.61 -4.77
CA ILE A 29 10.09 -3.37 -3.66
C ILE A 29 11.07 -4.38 -3.07
N LYS A 30 11.99 -4.91 -3.88
CA LYS A 30 12.94 -5.93 -3.44
C LYS A 30 14.00 -5.44 -2.46
N TYR A 31 14.38 -4.15 -2.52
CA TYR A 31 15.60 -3.66 -1.88
C TYR A 31 15.35 -2.71 -0.71
N VAL A 32 14.13 -2.24 -0.51
CA VAL A 32 13.82 -1.27 0.55
C VAL A 32 13.23 -1.98 1.76
N PRO A 33 13.87 -1.92 2.95
CA PRO A 33 13.31 -2.51 4.16
C PRO A 33 12.21 -1.58 4.72
N ALA A 34 10.97 -1.89 4.38
CA ALA A 34 9.79 -1.27 4.97
C ALA A 34 8.89 -2.34 5.58
N GLU A 35 8.17 -1.98 6.64
CA GLU A 35 7.12 -2.84 7.20
C GLU A 35 5.85 -2.79 6.32
N ILE A 36 5.57 -1.60 5.77
CA ILE A 36 4.42 -1.32 4.93
C ILE A 36 4.88 -0.73 3.59
N TYR A 37 4.31 -1.22 2.50
CA TYR A 37 4.54 -0.68 1.16
C TYR A 37 3.28 0.03 0.67
N GLY A 38 3.41 1.31 0.31
CA GLY A 38 2.37 2.08 -0.34
C GLY A 38 2.48 1.96 -1.86
N VAL A 39 1.52 1.31 -2.51
CA VAL A 39 1.54 1.01 -3.94
C VAL A 39 0.43 1.77 -4.66
N HIS A 40 0.72 2.28 -5.86
CA HIS A 40 -0.32 2.95 -6.63
C HIS A 40 -1.35 1.94 -7.18
N ILE A 41 -2.66 2.23 -7.16
CA ILE A 41 -3.74 1.32 -7.59
C ILE A 41 -3.52 0.79 -9.01
N LYS A 42 -3.20 1.67 -9.96
CA LYS A 42 -2.87 1.31 -11.35
C LYS A 42 -1.71 0.30 -11.45
N LEU A 43 -0.70 0.40 -10.59
CA LEU A 43 0.40 -0.55 -10.59
C LEU A 43 -0.04 -1.90 -10.02
N LEU A 44 -0.86 -1.87 -8.97
CA LEU A 44 -1.38 -3.07 -8.33
C LEU A 44 -2.32 -3.86 -9.25
N ILE A 45 -3.19 -3.18 -10.01
CA ILE A 45 -4.06 -3.79 -11.02
C ILE A 45 -3.24 -4.38 -12.17
N LYS A 46 -2.21 -3.65 -12.63
CA LYS A 46 -1.34 -4.13 -13.72
C LYS A 46 -0.47 -5.32 -13.30
N LYS A 47 -0.16 -5.42 -12.01
CA LYS A 47 0.74 -6.42 -11.42
C LYS A 47 0.20 -6.98 -10.10
N PRO A 48 -0.92 -7.73 -10.13
CA PRO A 48 -1.53 -8.25 -8.91
C PRO A 48 -0.62 -9.24 -8.17
N GLU A 49 0.34 -9.87 -8.87
CA GLU A 49 1.34 -10.76 -8.27
C GLU A 49 2.20 -10.06 -7.19
N LEU A 50 2.26 -8.72 -7.19
CA LEU A 50 2.93 -7.96 -6.15
C LEU A 50 2.29 -8.15 -4.77
N ILE A 51 0.99 -8.41 -4.72
CA ILE A 51 0.26 -8.66 -3.47
C ILE A 51 0.80 -9.93 -2.81
N ASP A 52 0.84 -11.02 -3.56
CA ASP A 52 1.36 -12.31 -3.08
C ASP A 52 2.82 -12.22 -2.69
N ILE A 53 3.65 -11.52 -3.48
CA ILE A 53 5.07 -11.33 -3.18
C ILE A 53 5.27 -10.59 -1.85
N LEU A 54 4.47 -9.55 -1.60
CA LEU A 54 4.55 -8.75 -0.37
C LEU A 54 4.01 -9.52 0.84
N HIS A 55 2.88 -10.22 0.69
CA HIS A 55 2.30 -11.04 1.75
C HIS A 55 3.19 -12.22 2.14
N LYS A 56 3.83 -12.90 1.17
CA LYS A 56 4.84 -13.96 1.44
C LYS A 56 6.05 -13.45 2.21
N ARG A 57 6.30 -12.13 2.18
CA ARG A 57 7.36 -11.46 2.95
C ARG A 57 6.84 -10.84 4.26
N GLU A 58 5.62 -11.20 4.64
CA GLU A 58 4.92 -10.71 5.83
C GLU A 58 4.82 -9.18 5.86
N LYS A 59 4.63 -8.57 4.69
CA LYS A 59 4.52 -7.11 4.53
C LYS A 59 3.06 -6.72 4.40
N LYS A 60 2.73 -5.57 5.00
CA LYS A 60 1.42 -4.92 4.81
C LYS A 60 1.46 -4.04 3.56
N ILE A 61 0.30 -3.91 2.92
CA ILE A 61 0.16 -3.14 1.68
C ILE A 61 -0.86 -2.04 1.92
N TYR A 62 -0.47 -0.80 1.65
CA TYR A 62 -1.41 0.32 1.49
C TYR A 62 -1.54 0.66 0.01
N VAL A 63 -2.73 1.03 -0.42
CA VAL A 63 -2.99 1.34 -1.83
C VAL A 63 -3.49 2.76 -1.99
N TRP A 64 -2.96 3.49 -2.97
CA TRP A 64 -3.31 4.88 -3.24
C TRP A 64 -3.36 5.16 -4.75
N THR A 65 -4.07 6.14 -5.27
CA THR A 65 -5.29 6.72 -4.72
C THR A 65 -6.47 5.90 -5.24
N VAL A 66 -7.24 5.28 -4.33
CA VAL A 66 -8.33 4.36 -4.67
C VAL A 66 -9.67 5.11 -4.64
N ASN A 67 -10.15 5.54 -5.80
CA ASN A 67 -11.35 6.39 -5.88
C ASN A 67 -12.59 5.67 -6.43
N GLU A 68 -12.39 4.63 -7.24
CA GLU A 68 -13.47 3.86 -7.86
C GLU A 68 -13.96 2.73 -6.94
N PRO A 69 -15.28 2.49 -6.83
CA PRO A 69 -15.83 1.38 -6.03
C PRO A 69 -15.22 0.02 -6.37
N GLU A 70 -15.04 -0.26 -7.66
CA GLU A 70 -14.52 -1.54 -8.15
C GLU A 70 -13.08 -1.77 -7.65
N ASP A 71 -12.29 -0.69 -7.60
CA ASP A 71 -10.92 -0.72 -7.08
C ASP A 71 -10.90 -0.88 -5.55
N MET A 72 -11.86 -0.28 -4.83
CA MET A 72 -12.00 -0.46 -3.38
C MET A 72 -12.32 -1.92 -3.06
N GLU A 73 -13.26 -2.51 -3.78
CA GLU A 73 -13.60 -3.92 -3.63
C GLU A 73 -12.45 -4.84 -4.04
N PHE A 74 -11.74 -4.52 -5.12
CA PHE A 74 -10.53 -5.24 -5.54
C PHE A 74 -9.50 -5.24 -4.41
N CYS A 75 -9.20 -4.08 -3.82
CA CYS A 75 -8.30 -3.96 -2.68
C CYS A 75 -8.77 -4.80 -1.48
N ALA A 76 -10.06 -4.75 -1.14
CA ALA A 76 -10.63 -5.51 -0.03
C ALA A 76 -10.52 -7.02 -0.25
N ARG A 77 -10.93 -7.51 -1.43
CA ARG A 77 -10.85 -8.94 -1.78
C ARG A 77 -9.42 -9.48 -1.76
N ASN A 78 -8.44 -8.64 -2.07
CA ASN A 78 -7.02 -9.01 -2.08
C ASN A 78 -6.33 -8.80 -0.72
N GLY A 79 -7.05 -8.43 0.33
CA GLY A 79 -6.53 -8.38 1.70
C GLY A 79 -5.47 -7.30 1.93
N VAL A 80 -5.51 -6.18 1.20
CA VAL A 80 -4.61 -5.06 1.49
C VAL A 80 -4.94 -4.46 2.86
N ALA A 81 -3.92 -3.95 3.56
CA ALA A 81 -4.08 -3.45 4.93
C ALA A 81 -4.78 -2.09 5.03
N GLY A 82 -4.92 -1.36 3.91
CA GLY A 82 -5.60 -0.08 3.88
C GLY A 82 -5.60 0.57 2.50
N ILE A 83 -6.58 1.44 2.27
CA ILE A 83 -6.66 2.29 1.08
C ILE A 83 -6.53 3.76 1.47
N ILE A 84 -5.98 4.56 0.56
CA ILE A 84 -5.92 6.02 0.63
C ILE A 84 -6.80 6.52 -0.51
N THR A 85 -7.82 7.31 -0.18
CA THR A 85 -8.88 7.73 -1.09
C THR A 85 -9.22 9.20 -0.89
N ASP A 86 -9.64 9.87 -1.95
CA ASP A 86 -10.23 11.21 -1.88
C ASP A 86 -11.71 11.16 -1.47
N ASN A 87 -12.32 9.96 -1.46
CA ASN A 87 -13.75 9.75 -1.26
C ASN A 87 -14.04 8.88 -0.01
N PRO A 88 -13.76 9.35 1.21
CA PRO A 88 -13.88 8.54 2.43
C PRO A 88 -15.31 8.08 2.71
N ALA A 89 -16.34 8.90 2.42
CA ALA A 89 -17.74 8.51 2.59
C ALA A 89 -18.14 7.35 1.65
N ARG A 90 -17.66 7.39 0.41
CA ARG A 90 -17.86 6.28 -0.55
C ARG A 90 -17.17 5.01 -0.07
N ALA A 91 -15.91 5.12 0.36
CA ALA A 91 -15.16 3.98 0.87
C ALA A 91 -15.85 3.31 2.07
N LYS A 92 -16.40 4.09 3.02
CA LYS A 92 -17.19 3.55 4.12
C LYS A 92 -18.39 2.72 3.62
N ASN A 93 -19.17 3.26 2.69
CA ASN A 93 -20.34 2.59 2.13
C ASN A 93 -19.97 1.31 1.37
N VAL A 94 -18.98 1.38 0.47
CA VAL A 94 -18.56 0.24 -0.36
C VAL A 94 -17.93 -0.87 0.48
N LEU A 95 -17.11 -0.52 1.46
CA LEU A 95 -16.39 -1.49 2.29
C LEU A 95 -17.19 -1.97 3.52
N GLY A 96 -18.40 -1.46 3.74
CA GLY A 96 -19.27 -1.90 4.82
C GLY A 96 -18.87 -1.42 6.22
N TYR A 97 -18.14 -0.30 6.33
CA TYR A 97 -17.83 0.33 7.62
C TYR A 97 -18.92 1.35 7.97
N SER A 98 -19.74 1.05 8.97
CA SER A 98 -20.76 1.95 9.55
C SER A 98 -20.20 2.79 10.69
#